data_AF-A0A3G9GA80-F1
#
_entry.id   AF-A0A3G9GA80-F1
#
_cell.length_a   1.000
_cell.length_b   1.000
_cell.length_c   1.000
_cell.angle_alpha   90.00
_cell.angle_beta   90.00
_cell.angle_gamma   90.00
#
_symmetry.space_group_name_H-M   'P 1'
#
loop_
_entity.id
_entity.type
_entity.pdbx_description
1 polymer ?
#
loop_
_entity_poly.entity_id
_entity_poly.type
_entity_poly.pdbx_seq_one_letter_code
_entity_poly.pdbx_strand_id
1 'polypeptide(L)'
;MHDVDSQVKPKPADALTASKLSQSPFSTPVDTAETPPHPNSVLCRHQFMRFLRVSSLLCNQRVFFFIRKRTKRRTNHDPMDSEPDSSRNPKSANHVSNYKNRGDYMEKVYAIIPVKEKSNRIKRKNFIDFYKGLSLLEIKIQQCISSGVFSDVFVSSDAEEAELISKKYNIKFIKRDPYFCDPLTPWGEVIKGVALSVPAEDDAFLMWLHVTNPLFKNFNGLIEALKNNPGYDSCSTVTEHHHFMLNSDYLPINHKWGPWHTYTQGTKPVYQLNLAASLIRKRTMAENRYILGDMPYFHSISFTEGLDIDTHEEFLIAQLLYNQLMNPRSTLTS
;
A
#
# COMPACT_ATOMS: atom_id res chain seq x y z
N MET A 1 -31.92 -72.83 -2.39
CA MET A 1 -32.12 -73.03 -0.94
C MET A 1 -30.87 -73.71 -0.42
N HIS A 2 -30.11 -73.03 0.44
CA HIS A 2 -28.94 -73.51 1.21
C HIS A 2 -27.72 -73.98 0.38
N ASP A 3 -26.46 -73.85 0.79
CA ASP A 3 -25.73 -73.05 1.77
C ASP A 3 -24.23 -73.11 1.40
N VAL A 4 -23.45 -72.28 2.09
CA VAL A 4 -22.00 -72.04 2.14
C VAL A 4 -21.03 -73.25 2.03
N ASP A 5 -19.89 -73.09 1.33
CA ASP A 5 -18.50 -73.49 1.72
C ASP A 5 -17.52 -73.11 0.58
N SER A 6 -16.47 -72.28 0.74
CA SER A 6 -15.22 -72.34 1.52
C SER A 6 -14.02 -73.06 0.82
N GLN A 7 -12.92 -72.31 0.74
CA GLN A 7 -11.48 -72.69 0.68
C GLN A 7 -10.86 -73.45 -0.51
N VAL A 8 -9.81 -72.86 -1.11
CA VAL A 8 -8.51 -73.54 -1.40
C VAL A 8 -7.33 -72.53 -1.27
N LYS A 9 -6.35 -72.89 -0.42
CA LYS A 9 -5.00 -72.32 -0.15
C LYS A 9 -3.93 -72.94 -1.12
N PRO A 10 -2.58 -72.86 -0.95
CA PRO A 10 -1.59 -71.88 -0.40
C PRO A 10 -0.41 -71.64 -1.41
N LYS A 11 0.65 -70.82 -1.19
CA LYS A 11 1.93 -71.03 -0.45
C LYS A 11 3.00 -69.98 -0.96
N PRO A 12 4.22 -69.83 -0.38
CA PRO A 12 4.80 -68.52 -0.06
C PRO A 12 6.25 -68.24 -0.56
N ALA A 13 6.77 -67.06 -0.18
CA ALA A 13 8.17 -66.68 0.16
C ALA A 13 9.31 -66.71 -0.89
N ASP A 14 10.01 -65.58 -1.11
CA ASP A 14 11.35 -65.28 -0.53
C ASP A 14 12.06 -64.09 -1.22
N ALA A 15 12.98 -63.47 -0.47
CA ALA A 15 13.76 -62.27 -0.82
C ALA A 15 15.25 -62.58 -1.13
N LEU A 16 15.96 -61.56 -1.67
CA LEU A 16 17.44 -61.39 -1.84
C LEU A 16 18.06 -62.14 -3.06
N THR A 17 19.04 -61.66 -3.86
CA THR A 17 20.11 -60.64 -3.71
C THR A 17 20.81 -60.33 -5.07
N ALA A 18 21.28 -59.07 -5.24
CA ALA A 18 22.47 -58.51 -5.92
C ALA A 18 23.20 -59.15 -7.15
N SER A 19 23.50 -58.35 -8.20
CA SER A 19 24.83 -57.71 -8.45
C SER A 19 25.19 -57.43 -9.95
N LYS A 20 26.05 -56.39 -10.13
CA LYS A 20 26.92 -55.99 -11.28
C LYS A 20 26.26 -55.20 -12.44
N LEU A 21 26.89 -54.26 -13.16
CA LEU A 21 28.02 -53.29 -13.05
C LEU A 21 28.27 -52.84 -14.50
N SER A 22 28.22 -51.54 -14.84
CA SER A 22 29.00 -50.96 -15.95
C SER A 22 29.16 -49.43 -15.78
N GLN A 23 30.34 -48.92 -16.15
CA GLN A 23 30.88 -47.61 -15.78
C GLN A 23 31.07 -46.65 -16.98
N SER A 24 30.84 -45.35 -16.71
CA SER A 24 31.57 -44.12 -17.17
C SER A 24 31.48 -43.64 -18.64
N PRO A 25 31.94 -42.40 -19.02
CA PRO A 25 32.64 -41.32 -18.25
C PRO A 25 32.22 -39.84 -18.55
N PHE A 26 33.01 -38.88 -17.97
CA PHE A 26 33.12 -37.40 -18.16
C PHE A 26 32.34 -36.48 -17.19
N SER A 27 32.82 -35.37 -16.63
CA SER A 27 34.09 -34.89 -16.00
C SER A 27 33.91 -33.38 -15.66
N THR A 28 33.92 -33.01 -14.36
CA THR A 28 34.31 -31.73 -13.66
C THR A 28 34.03 -30.30 -14.23
N PRO A 29 34.01 -29.19 -13.44
CA PRO A 29 34.37 -29.04 -12.01
C PRO A 29 33.36 -28.30 -11.10
N VAL A 30 33.63 -28.42 -9.80
CA VAL A 30 33.00 -27.74 -8.66
C VAL A 30 33.73 -26.41 -8.42
N ASP A 31 33.00 -25.31 -8.35
CA ASP A 31 33.51 -24.02 -7.87
C ASP A 31 33.19 -23.87 -6.37
N THR A 32 34.24 -23.70 -5.58
CA THR A 32 34.21 -23.43 -4.14
C THR A 32 33.92 -21.95 -3.90
N ALA A 33 32.74 -21.62 -3.38
CA ALA A 33 32.49 -20.34 -2.74
C ALA A 33 32.50 -20.53 -1.22
N GLU A 34 33.49 -19.92 -0.58
CA GLU A 34 33.73 -19.97 0.86
C GLU A 34 32.54 -19.40 1.66
N THR A 35 32.18 -20.12 2.73
CA THR A 35 31.24 -19.65 3.76
C THR A 35 31.94 -18.66 4.70
N PRO A 36 31.33 -17.53 5.07
CA PRO A 36 31.96 -16.59 6.00
C PRO A 36 31.95 -17.15 7.43
N PRO A 37 33.06 -17.06 8.20
CA PRO A 37 33.08 -17.57 9.56
C PRO A 37 32.38 -16.61 10.55
N HIS A 38 31.68 -17.21 11.52
CA HIS A 38 31.12 -16.56 12.71
C HIS A 38 32.15 -15.71 13.48
N PRO A 39 31.80 -14.52 13.99
CA PRO A 39 32.74 -13.71 14.76
C PRO A 39 32.68 -14.08 16.24
N ASN A 40 33.51 -15.03 16.65
CA ASN A 40 33.94 -15.16 18.04
C ASN A 40 35.44 -15.45 18.07
N SER A 41 36.25 -14.40 17.98
CA SER A 41 37.64 -14.45 18.45
C SER A 41 38.18 -13.05 18.74
N VAL A 42 39.08 -13.00 19.71
CA VAL A 42 39.56 -11.84 20.47
C VAL A 42 40.46 -10.88 19.65
N LEU A 43 40.42 -10.95 18.31
CA LEU A 43 41.23 -10.12 17.41
C LEU A 43 40.57 -8.79 16.94
N CYS A 44 39.38 -8.45 17.44
CA CYS A 44 38.65 -7.22 17.04
C CYS A 44 38.74 -6.07 18.06
N ARG A 45 39.82 -6.02 18.88
CA ARG A 45 40.05 -4.92 19.84
C ARG A 45 41.26 -4.03 19.54
N HIS A 46 42.07 -4.34 18.52
CA HIS A 46 43.24 -3.54 18.15
C HIS A 46 43.14 -2.79 16.82
N GLN A 47 42.11 -3.03 15.99
CA GLN A 47 41.85 -2.24 14.78
C GLN A 47 40.80 -1.12 14.98
N PHE A 48 39.99 -1.17 16.06
CA PHE A 48 38.98 -0.13 16.34
C PHE A 48 39.56 1.14 16.99
N MET A 49 40.76 1.07 17.59
CA MET A 49 41.43 2.22 18.22
C MET A 49 42.31 3.05 17.26
N ARG A 50 42.48 2.63 16.00
CA ARG A 50 43.25 3.38 14.99
C ARG A 50 42.40 4.26 14.08
N PHE A 51 41.08 4.07 14.02
CA PHE A 51 40.18 4.92 13.23
C PHE A 51 39.67 6.16 13.99
N LEU A 52 39.71 6.15 15.33
CA LEU A 52 39.33 7.30 16.17
C LEU A 52 40.45 8.35 16.34
N ARG A 53 41.56 8.28 15.58
CA ARG A 53 42.63 9.29 15.57
C ARG A 53 42.89 9.95 14.21
N VAL A 54 42.08 9.69 13.18
CA VAL A 54 42.23 10.34 11.86
C VAL A 54 41.06 11.29 11.52
N SER A 55 40.02 11.39 12.35
CA SER A 55 38.88 12.30 12.10
C SER A 55 38.93 13.62 12.91
N SER A 56 40.07 13.97 13.50
CA SER A 56 40.25 15.26 14.22
C SER A 56 41.23 16.22 13.53
N LEU A 57 41.67 15.93 12.30
CA LEU A 57 42.52 16.81 11.49
C LEU A 57 42.05 16.84 10.04
N LEU A 58 40.83 17.30 9.78
CA LEU A 58 40.40 17.77 8.44
C LEU A 58 39.13 18.64 8.53
N CYS A 59 38.93 19.34 9.65
CA CYS A 59 37.93 20.40 9.79
C CYS A 59 38.65 21.70 10.11
N ASN A 60 39.43 22.20 9.15
CA ASN A 60 39.92 23.58 9.14
C ASN A 60 40.53 23.85 7.76
N GLN A 61 39.70 24.27 6.81
CA GLN A 61 39.99 25.35 5.87
C GLN A 61 38.82 25.54 4.89
N ARG A 62 38.44 26.81 4.70
CA ARG A 62 37.56 27.38 3.67
C ARG A 62 36.04 27.36 3.92
N VAL A 63 35.59 28.25 4.81
CA VAL A 63 34.43 29.12 4.51
C VAL A 63 34.71 30.51 5.12
N PHE A 64 35.29 31.40 4.31
CA PHE A 64 35.33 32.84 4.59
C PHE A 64 34.96 33.54 3.28
N PHE A 65 33.67 33.85 3.10
CA PHE A 65 33.27 35.02 2.35
C PHE A 65 32.08 35.68 3.05
N PHE A 66 32.34 36.92 3.45
CA PHE A 66 31.55 37.85 4.23
C PHE A 66 30.16 38.13 3.63
N ILE A 67 29.11 37.98 4.45
CA ILE A 67 27.97 38.91 4.46
C ILE A 67 28.19 39.85 5.64
N ARG A 68 28.41 41.15 5.36
CA ARG A 68 28.44 42.18 6.40
C ARG A 68 27.76 43.45 5.89
N LYS A 69 26.62 43.76 6.51
CA LYS A 69 26.00 45.08 6.81
C LYS A 69 24.53 44.76 7.12
N ARG A 70 23.91 45.12 8.25
CA ARG A 70 24.18 46.14 9.26
C ARG A 70 23.58 45.71 10.60
N THR A 71 24.29 46.11 11.65
CA THR A 71 23.94 46.09 13.06
C THR A 71 22.75 47.01 13.40
N LYS A 72 21.94 46.61 14.39
CA LYS A 72 21.72 47.38 15.63
C LYS A 72 21.07 46.53 16.72
N ARG A 73 21.77 46.45 17.86
CA ARG A 73 21.33 45.91 19.15
C ARG A 73 20.31 46.84 19.80
N ARG A 74 19.33 46.28 20.54
CA ARG A 74 18.79 46.86 21.78
C ARG A 74 18.37 45.73 22.75
N THR A 75 19.16 45.62 23.80
CA THR A 75 18.99 45.19 25.21
C THR A 75 17.73 44.48 25.74
N ASN A 76 18.01 43.35 26.42
CA ASN A 76 17.62 42.83 27.76
C ASN A 76 16.19 42.38 28.15
N HIS A 77 16.21 41.20 28.81
CA HIS A 77 15.31 40.53 29.79
C HIS A 77 14.27 39.49 29.30
N ASP A 78 14.50 38.23 29.74
CA ASP A 78 13.60 37.05 29.81
C ASP A 78 12.39 37.28 30.75
N PRO A 79 11.44 36.33 30.90
CA PRO A 79 10.88 35.32 29.98
C PRO A 79 9.33 35.39 29.95
N MET A 80 8.65 34.94 28.89
CA MET A 80 7.25 34.46 29.01
C MET A 80 6.74 33.75 27.76
N ASP A 81 5.88 32.75 28.01
CA ASP A 81 5.05 32.03 27.06
C ASP A 81 4.34 32.96 26.06
N SER A 82 4.35 32.60 24.78
CA SER A 82 3.38 33.15 23.81
C SER A 82 3.16 32.21 22.63
N GLU A 83 1.89 32.02 22.32
CA GLU A 83 1.27 31.33 21.19
C GLU A 83 1.93 31.59 19.81
N PRO A 84 1.74 30.71 18.80
CA PRO A 84 2.33 30.92 17.49
C PRO A 84 1.64 32.05 16.72
N ASP A 85 2.43 33.09 16.46
CA ASP A 85 2.19 34.24 15.58
C ASP A 85 1.68 33.83 14.19
N SER A 86 0.42 34.17 13.92
CA SER A 86 -0.25 34.05 12.63
C SER A 86 0.13 35.20 11.70
N SER A 87 1.35 35.21 11.17
CA SER A 87 1.67 36.13 10.07
C SER A 87 2.83 35.65 9.20
N ARG A 88 2.54 34.79 8.21
CA ARG A 88 3.41 34.64 7.01
C ARG A 88 2.66 34.10 5.79
N ASN A 89 2.64 34.97 4.77
CA ASN A 89 2.52 34.76 3.31
C ASN A 89 1.16 35.07 2.63
N PRO A 90 1.01 36.19 1.89
CA PRO A 90 -0.26 36.63 1.29
C PRO A 90 -0.58 36.00 -0.09
N LYS A 91 -0.20 34.74 -0.33
CA LYS A 91 -0.52 34.03 -1.60
C LYS A 91 -1.55 32.89 -1.47
N SER A 92 -2.11 32.65 -0.28
CA SER A 92 -3.18 31.67 -0.05
C SER A 92 -4.56 32.30 0.19
N ALA A 93 -4.66 33.63 0.27
CA ALA A 93 -5.84 34.33 0.77
C ALA A 93 -7.04 34.36 -0.21
N ASN A 94 -6.86 33.97 -1.48
CA ASN A 94 -7.92 34.04 -2.50
C ASN A 94 -8.65 32.71 -2.77
N HIS A 95 -8.40 31.65 -1.98
CA HIS A 95 -9.07 30.35 -2.18
C HIS A 95 -9.85 29.82 -0.96
N VAL A 96 -10.23 30.72 -0.03
CA VAL A 96 -10.89 30.31 1.24
C VAL A 96 -12.34 30.80 1.34
N SER A 97 -12.88 31.57 0.40
CA SER A 97 -14.15 32.28 0.62
C SER A 97 -15.45 31.60 0.18
N ASN A 98 -15.45 30.41 -0.44
CA ASN A 98 -16.69 29.82 -1.00
C ASN A 98 -17.17 28.53 -0.33
N TYR A 99 -16.98 28.38 0.98
CA TYR A 99 -17.50 27.24 1.75
C TYR A 99 -18.84 27.54 2.48
N LYS A 100 -19.62 28.49 1.99
CA LYS A 100 -20.94 28.82 2.55
C LYS A 100 -22.04 28.09 1.79
N ASN A 101 -22.38 26.93 2.35
CA ASN A 101 -23.55 26.04 2.17
C ASN A 101 -22.98 24.63 2.19
N ARG A 102 -23.08 23.89 3.30
CA ARG A 102 -22.45 22.57 3.50
C ARG A 102 -23.39 21.55 4.15
N GLY A 103 -24.70 21.77 4.06
CA GLY A 103 -25.72 20.90 4.65
C GLY A 103 -26.09 19.66 3.81
N ASP A 104 -25.99 19.73 2.48
CA ASP A 104 -26.53 18.70 1.55
C ASP A 104 -25.46 18.03 0.63
N TYR A 105 -24.17 18.23 0.89
CA TYR A 105 -23.16 18.26 -0.19
C TYR A 105 -22.59 16.94 -0.75
N MET A 106 -23.20 15.78 -0.47
CA MET A 106 -22.73 14.48 -1.00
C MET A 106 -23.86 13.67 -1.66
N GLU A 107 -24.64 14.30 -2.54
CA GLU A 107 -25.72 13.59 -3.24
C GLU A 107 -25.22 12.55 -4.26
N LYS A 108 -24.02 12.75 -4.86
CA LYS A 108 -23.47 11.85 -5.86
C LYS A 108 -22.02 11.50 -5.61
N VAL A 109 -21.78 10.20 -5.41
CA VAL A 109 -20.45 9.59 -5.30
C VAL A 109 -20.29 8.59 -6.43
N TYR A 110 -19.21 8.72 -7.18
CA TYR A 110 -18.87 7.83 -8.28
C TYR A 110 -17.65 6.99 -7.93
N ALA A 111 -17.70 5.69 -8.18
CA ALA A 111 -16.52 4.84 -8.07
C ALA A 111 -15.69 4.93 -9.36
N ILE A 112 -14.38 5.11 -9.23
CA ILE A 112 -13.43 4.98 -10.35
C ILE A 112 -12.40 3.90 -10.02
N ILE A 113 -12.38 2.84 -10.82
CA ILE A 113 -11.52 1.68 -10.70
C ILE A 113 -10.51 1.70 -11.85
N PRO A 114 -9.28 2.17 -11.62
CA PRO A 114 -8.25 2.21 -12.64
C PRO A 114 -7.47 0.91 -12.66
N VAL A 115 -7.51 0.18 -13.78
CA VAL A 115 -6.71 -1.02 -14.00
C VAL A 115 -5.90 -0.89 -15.28
N LYS A 116 -4.68 -1.43 -15.29
CA LYS A 116 -3.86 -1.55 -16.51
C LYS A 116 -3.84 -3.01 -16.95
N GLU A 117 -3.77 -3.24 -18.26
CA GLU A 117 -3.62 -4.58 -18.84
C GLU A 117 -2.34 -5.27 -18.33
N LYS A 118 -1.22 -4.55 -18.41
CA LYS A 118 0.10 -5.04 -18.04
C LYS A 118 0.38 -4.73 -16.58
N SER A 119 0.77 -5.77 -15.85
CA SER A 119 1.25 -5.69 -14.47
C SER A 119 2.68 -6.22 -14.41
N ASN A 120 3.57 -5.49 -13.75
CA ASN A 120 5.02 -5.72 -13.81
C ASN A 120 5.48 -6.92 -12.96
N ARG A 121 4.93 -7.07 -11.75
CA ARG A 121 5.41 -8.07 -10.76
C ARG A 121 4.66 -9.40 -10.90
N ILE A 122 3.33 -9.34 -10.98
CA ILE A 122 2.46 -10.49 -11.22
C ILE A 122 1.74 -10.27 -12.55
N LYS A 123 2.03 -11.11 -13.55
CA LYS A 123 1.46 -10.97 -14.89
C LYS A 123 -0.07 -11.05 -14.84
N ARG A 124 -0.75 -10.05 -15.41
CA ARG A 124 -2.23 -9.96 -15.47
C ARG A 124 -2.94 -10.10 -14.12
N LYS A 125 -2.32 -9.66 -13.00
CA LYS A 125 -2.87 -9.82 -11.63
C LYS A 125 -4.33 -9.39 -11.45
N ASN A 126 -4.75 -8.37 -12.20
CA ASN A 126 -6.10 -7.81 -12.10
C ASN A 126 -7.19 -8.72 -12.72
N PHE A 127 -6.80 -9.69 -13.55
CA PHE A 127 -7.69 -10.49 -14.41
C PHE A 127 -7.57 -12.00 -14.20
N ILE A 128 -6.52 -12.47 -13.53
CA ILE A 128 -6.37 -13.89 -13.17
C ILE A 128 -7.32 -14.27 -12.03
N ASP A 129 -7.62 -15.56 -11.90
CA ASP A 129 -8.49 -16.09 -10.83
C ASP A 129 -7.93 -15.75 -9.46
N PHE A 130 -8.74 -15.04 -8.67
CA PHE A 130 -8.47 -14.71 -7.29
C PHE A 130 -9.38 -15.49 -6.34
N TYR A 131 -10.68 -15.61 -6.64
CA TYR A 131 -11.62 -16.35 -5.79
C TYR A 131 -12.75 -16.99 -6.60
N LYS A 132 -12.77 -18.33 -6.63
CA LYS A 132 -13.84 -19.13 -7.27
C LYS A 132 -14.14 -18.71 -8.72
N GLY A 133 -13.09 -18.44 -9.51
CA GLY A 133 -13.20 -18.00 -10.91
C GLY A 133 -13.37 -16.49 -11.08
N LEU A 134 -13.39 -15.70 -10.00
CA LEU A 134 -13.48 -14.24 -10.04
C LEU A 134 -12.10 -13.61 -9.93
N SER A 135 -11.82 -12.65 -10.80
CA SER A 135 -10.61 -11.83 -10.76
C SER A 135 -10.67 -10.69 -9.73
N LEU A 136 -9.52 -10.08 -9.39
CA LEU A 136 -9.47 -8.90 -8.51
C LEU A 136 -10.39 -7.76 -8.97
N LEU A 137 -10.45 -7.52 -10.29
CA LEU A 137 -11.35 -6.52 -10.87
C LEU A 137 -12.82 -6.86 -10.60
N GLU A 138 -13.21 -8.11 -10.85
CA GLU A 138 -14.59 -8.56 -10.61
C GLU A 138 -14.98 -8.48 -9.13
N ILE A 139 -14.07 -8.88 -8.24
CA ILE A 139 -14.28 -8.75 -6.79
C ILE A 139 -14.54 -7.29 -6.42
N LYS A 140 -13.73 -6.35 -6.91
CA LYS A 140 -13.92 -4.92 -6.59
C LYS A 140 -15.23 -4.38 -7.17
N ILE A 141 -15.60 -4.77 -8.40
CA ILE A 141 -16.87 -4.38 -9.02
C ILE A 141 -18.04 -4.90 -8.20
N GLN A 142 -18.04 -6.18 -7.82
CA GLN A 142 -19.10 -6.76 -6.99
C GLN A 142 -19.22 -6.06 -5.64
N GLN A 143 -18.10 -5.68 -5.01
CA GLN A 143 -18.11 -4.87 -3.80
C GLN A 143 -18.78 -3.51 -4.01
N CYS A 144 -18.44 -2.83 -5.11
CA CYS A 144 -19.04 -1.52 -5.43
C CYS A 144 -20.55 -1.65 -5.63
N ILE A 145 -21.00 -2.62 -6.43
CA ILE A 145 -22.42 -2.86 -6.69
C ILE A 145 -23.17 -3.22 -5.40
N SER A 146 -22.62 -4.17 -4.63
CA SER A 146 -23.27 -4.66 -3.40
C SER A 146 -23.36 -3.60 -2.31
N SER A 147 -22.50 -2.58 -2.34
CA SER A 147 -22.53 -1.51 -1.35
C SER A 147 -23.72 -0.55 -1.51
N GLY A 148 -24.24 -0.40 -2.73
CA GLY A 148 -25.35 0.51 -3.02
C GLY A 148 -25.06 2.00 -2.82
N VAL A 149 -23.81 2.40 -2.56
CA VAL A 149 -23.47 3.81 -2.25
C VAL A 149 -23.09 4.65 -3.47
N PHE A 150 -22.78 4.01 -4.60
CA PHE A 150 -22.29 4.70 -5.80
C PHE A 150 -23.43 4.97 -6.78
N SER A 151 -23.47 6.18 -7.33
CA SER A 151 -24.39 6.54 -8.41
C SER A 151 -24.04 5.80 -9.70
N ASP A 152 -22.75 5.73 -10.04
CA ASP A 152 -22.22 4.88 -11.10
C ASP A 152 -20.85 4.33 -10.69
N VAL A 153 -20.49 3.20 -11.30
CA VAL A 153 -19.16 2.58 -11.19
C VAL A 153 -18.48 2.66 -12.55
N PHE A 154 -17.29 3.25 -12.58
CA PHE A 154 -16.46 3.39 -13.77
C PHE A 154 -15.22 2.51 -13.67
N VAL A 155 -14.94 1.73 -14.72
CA VAL A 155 -13.65 1.08 -14.91
C VAL A 155 -12.89 1.83 -15.99
N SER A 156 -11.71 2.35 -15.62
CA SER A 156 -10.79 2.95 -16.59
C SER A 156 -9.69 1.94 -16.91
N SER A 157 -9.51 1.60 -18.18
CA SER A 157 -8.52 0.60 -18.61
C SER A 157 -8.18 0.67 -20.09
N ASP A 158 -7.01 0.15 -20.45
CA ASP A 158 -6.61 -0.18 -21.82
C ASP A 158 -6.96 -1.62 -22.22
N ALA A 159 -7.20 -2.52 -21.27
CA ALA A 159 -7.51 -3.93 -21.56
C ALA A 159 -8.93 -4.13 -22.11
N GLU A 160 -9.08 -4.89 -23.20
CA GLU A 160 -10.37 -5.32 -23.74
C GLU A 160 -11.15 -6.19 -22.73
N GLU A 161 -10.45 -7.03 -21.97
CA GLU A 161 -11.05 -7.86 -20.92
C GLU A 161 -11.77 -7.03 -19.85
N ALA A 162 -11.23 -5.85 -19.50
CA ALA A 162 -11.88 -4.94 -18.57
C ALA A 162 -13.19 -4.36 -19.14
N GLU A 163 -13.27 -4.13 -20.46
CA GLU A 163 -14.48 -3.70 -21.14
C GLU A 163 -15.54 -4.82 -21.13
N LEU A 164 -15.14 -6.05 -21.42
CA LEU A 164 -16.02 -7.22 -21.39
C LEU A 164 -16.57 -7.46 -19.97
N ILE A 165 -15.71 -7.37 -18.95
CA ILE A 165 -16.13 -7.45 -17.54
C ILE A 165 -17.10 -6.31 -17.21
N SER A 166 -16.82 -5.08 -17.63
CA SER A 166 -17.71 -3.95 -17.37
C SER A 166 -19.11 -4.16 -17.97
N LYS A 167 -19.19 -4.68 -19.20
CA LYS A 167 -20.44 -5.07 -19.86
C LYS A 167 -21.16 -6.19 -19.10
N LYS A 168 -20.43 -7.23 -18.67
CA LYS A 168 -20.97 -8.36 -17.89
C LYS A 168 -21.68 -7.90 -16.61
N TYR A 169 -21.13 -6.91 -15.91
CA TYR A 169 -21.70 -6.37 -14.66
C TYR A 169 -22.60 -5.14 -14.86
N ASN A 170 -22.89 -4.75 -16.11
CA ASN A 170 -23.69 -3.57 -16.46
C ASN A 170 -23.19 -2.27 -15.81
N ILE A 171 -21.87 -2.06 -15.80
CA ILE A 171 -21.22 -0.84 -15.31
C ILE A 171 -20.54 -0.06 -16.45
N LYS A 172 -20.07 1.15 -16.17
CA LYS A 172 -19.49 2.04 -17.19
C LYS A 172 -18.03 1.71 -17.43
N PHE A 173 -17.66 1.61 -18.70
CA PHE A 173 -16.27 1.45 -19.13
C PHE A 173 -15.74 2.75 -19.73
N ILE A 174 -14.51 3.10 -19.38
CA ILE A 174 -13.76 4.22 -19.95
C ILE A 174 -12.48 3.65 -20.56
N LYS A 175 -12.38 3.69 -21.89
CA LYS A 175 -11.14 3.34 -22.59
C LYS A 175 -10.07 4.36 -22.22
N ARG A 176 -9.02 3.92 -21.55
CA ARG A 176 -7.91 4.79 -21.14
C ARG A 176 -6.99 5.06 -22.34
N ASP A 177 -6.59 6.32 -22.50
CA ASP A 177 -5.56 6.71 -23.45
C ASP A 177 -4.27 5.91 -23.20
N PRO A 178 -3.67 5.28 -24.24
CA PRO A 178 -2.40 4.56 -24.11
C PRO A 178 -1.29 5.35 -23.42
N TYR A 179 -1.25 6.68 -23.56
CA TYR A 179 -0.31 7.55 -22.86
C TYR A 179 -0.38 7.35 -21.34
N PHE A 180 -1.58 7.25 -20.76
CA PHE A 180 -1.75 7.06 -19.32
C PHE A 180 -1.50 5.61 -18.85
N CYS A 181 -1.29 4.68 -19.79
CA CYS A 181 -0.94 3.29 -19.50
C CYS A 181 0.57 3.07 -19.48
N ASP A 182 1.35 3.92 -20.14
CA ASP A 182 2.80 3.85 -20.17
C ASP A 182 3.40 3.86 -18.74
N PRO A 183 4.34 2.96 -18.40
CA PRO A 183 5.05 2.97 -17.13
C PRO A 183 5.87 4.24 -16.85
N LEU A 184 6.27 4.99 -17.89
CA LEU A 184 7.05 6.21 -17.79
C LEU A 184 6.19 7.46 -17.57
N THR A 185 4.87 7.37 -17.79
CA THR A 185 3.98 8.50 -17.58
C THR A 185 3.92 8.85 -16.09
N PRO A 186 4.18 10.11 -15.70
CA PRO A 186 4.14 10.51 -14.31
C PRO A 186 2.79 10.19 -13.68
N TRP A 187 2.82 9.66 -12.45
CA TRP A 187 1.61 9.24 -11.76
C TRP A 187 0.57 10.38 -11.72
N GLY A 188 0.98 11.62 -11.41
CA GLY A 188 0.04 12.74 -11.42
C GLY A 188 -0.68 12.99 -12.75
N GLU A 189 -0.04 12.75 -13.90
CA GLU A 189 -0.71 12.87 -15.21
C GLU A 189 -1.76 11.78 -15.41
N VAL A 190 -1.48 10.55 -14.98
CA VAL A 190 -2.45 9.46 -15.04
C VAL A 190 -3.65 9.76 -14.13
N ILE A 191 -3.43 10.27 -12.91
CA ILE A 191 -4.54 10.68 -12.01
C ILE A 191 -5.44 11.67 -12.75
N LYS A 192 -4.83 12.75 -13.24
CA LYS A 192 -5.54 13.85 -13.89
C LYS A 192 -6.29 13.35 -15.12
N GLY A 193 -5.64 12.58 -15.98
CA GLY A 193 -6.24 12.00 -17.17
C GLY A 193 -7.43 11.11 -16.85
N VAL A 194 -7.30 10.23 -15.85
CA VAL A 194 -8.40 9.37 -15.41
C VAL A 194 -9.54 10.20 -14.80
N ALA A 195 -9.25 11.15 -13.91
CA ALA A 195 -10.26 11.99 -13.27
C ALA A 195 -11.08 12.80 -14.29
N LEU A 196 -10.42 13.41 -15.28
CA LEU A 196 -11.06 14.19 -16.35
C LEU A 196 -11.87 13.32 -17.32
N SER A 197 -11.52 12.04 -17.47
CA SER A 197 -12.25 11.11 -18.33
C SER A 197 -13.59 10.64 -17.75
N VAL A 198 -13.82 10.83 -16.44
CA VAL A 198 -15.07 10.46 -15.79
C VAL A 198 -16.18 11.44 -16.20
N PRO A 199 -17.30 10.96 -16.81
CA PRO A 199 -18.41 11.81 -17.24
C PRO A 199 -19.32 12.19 -16.06
N ALA A 200 -18.74 12.89 -15.08
CA ALA A 200 -19.42 13.43 -13.90
C ALA A 200 -19.15 14.94 -13.78
N GLU A 201 -19.99 15.62 -13.00
CA GLU A 201 -19.81 17.05 -12.73
C GLU A 201 -18.51 17.30 -11.93
N ASP A 202 -17.88 18.46 -12.12
CA ASP A 202 -16.59 18.77 -11.49
C ASP A 202 -16.65 18.85 -9.95
N ASP A 203 -17.82 19.19 -9.42
CA ASP A 203 -18.09 19.20 -7.97
C ASP A 203 -18.50 17.84 -7.41
N ALA A 204 -18.71 16.82 -8.26
CA ALA A 204 -19.04 15.48 -7.82
C ALA A 204 -17.87 14.82 -7.09
N PHE A 205 -18.18 13.88 -6.20
CA PHE A 205 -17.16 13.10 -5.51
C PHE A 205 -16.78 11.86 -6.31
N LEU A 206 -15.47 11.65 -6.46
CA LEU A 206 -14.90 10.41 -6.98
C LEU A 206 -14.30 9.64 -5.81
N MET A 207 -14.61 8.35 -5.75
CA MET A 207 -13.90 7.39 -4.91
C MET A 207 -12.95 6.59 -5.80
N TRP A 208 -11.65 6.89 -5.69
CA TRP A 208 -10.59 6.17 -6.35
C TRP A 208 -10.34 4.85 -5.62
N LEU A 209 -10.49 3.72 -6.33
CA LEU A 209 -10.47 2.39 -5.75
C LEU A 209 -9.41 1.51 -6.41
N HIS A 210 -8.53 0.94 -5.60
CA HIS A 210 -7.53 -0.02 -6.05
C HIS A 210 -8.09 -1.45 -5.99
N VAL A 211 -7.98 -2.19 -7.10
CA VAL A 211 -8.35 -3.63 -7.13
C VAL A 211 -7.38 -4.50 -6.33
N THR A 212 -6.18 -3.98 -6.05
CA THR A 212 -5.11 -4.67 -5.31
C THR A 212 -5.36 -4.74 -3.81
N ASN A 213 -6.38 -4.04 -3.30
CA ASN A 213 -6.90 -4.19 -1.94
C ASN A 213 -8.26 -4.91 -1.97
N PRO A 214 -8.32 -6.23 -2.27
CA PRO A 214 -9.58 -6.94 -2.45
C PRO A 214 -10.38 -7.12 -1.16
N LEU A 215 -9.78 -6.86 0.01
CA LEU A 215 -10.42 -7.07 1.31
C LEU A 215 -11.17 -5.83 1.81
N PHE A 216 -10.79 -4.62 1.36
CA PHE A 216 -11.49 -3.39 1.69
C PHE A 216 -12.82 -3.27 0.93
N LYS A 217 -13.92 -3.11 1.68
CA LYS A 217 -15.29 -2.96 1.14
C LYS A 217 -16.16 -1.92 1.86
N ASN A 218 -15.64 -1.26 2.90
CA ASN A 218 -16.39 -0.31 3.72
C ASN A 218 -16.43 1.10 3.08
N PHE A 219 -17.00 1.20 1.87
CA PHE A 219 -17.09 2.48 1.14
C PHE A 219 -17.99 3.50 1.86
N ASN A 220 -19.10 3.03 2.44
CA ASN A 220 -20.01 3.88 3.22
C ASN A 220 -19.29 4.50 4.43
N GLY A 221 -18.46 3.72 5.13
CA GLY A 221 -17.67 4.23 6.26
C GLY A 221 -16.75 5.38 5.87
N LEU A 222 -16.16 5.35 4.66
CA LEU A 222 -15.30 6.42 4.16
C LEU A 222 -16.09 7.69 3.83
N ILE A 223 -17.28 7.53 3.26
CA ILE A 223 -18.22 8.63 2.99
C ILE A 223 -18.65 9.31 4.30
N GLU A 224 -19.10 8.51 5.27
CA GLU A 224 -19.52 9.02 6.58
C GLU A 224 -18.36 9.64 7.35
N ALA A 225 -17.15 9.10 7.24
CA ALA A 225 -15.96 9.69 7.83
C ALA A 225 -15.70 11.10 7.30
N LEU A 226 -15.83 11.34 5.99
CA LEU A 226 -15.66 12.69 5.44
C LEU A 226 -16.79 13.63 5.88
N LYS A 227 -18.05 13.17 5.84
CA LYS A 227 -19.21 13.97 6.28
C LYS A 227 -19.09 14.42 7.75
N ASN A 228 -18.63 13.53 8.62
CA ASN A 228 -18.48 13.80 10.05
C ASN A 228 -17.27 14.67 10.37
N ASN A 229 -16.40 14.96 9.40
CA ASN A 229 -15.20 15.77 9.56
C ASN A 229 -15.21 16.95 8.55
N PRO A 230 -16.12 17.93 8.68
CA PRO A 230 -16.35 18.98 7.67
C PRO A 230 -15.18 19.98 7.47
N GLY A 231 -14.10 19.85 8.23
CA GLY A 231 -12.86 20.62 8.05
C GLY A 231 -11.93 20.08 6.97
N TYR A 232 -12.20 18.88 6.45
CA TYR A 232 -11.38 18.19 5.47
C TYR A 232 -12.05 18.19 4.09
N ASP A 233 -11.26 18.16 3.03
CA ASP A 233 -11.73 18.25 1.64
C ASP A 233 -11.70 16.90 0.90
N SER A 234 -11.11 15.90 1.53
CA SER A 234 -10.91 14.55 1.01
C SER A 234 -10.74 13.56 2.16
N CYS A 235 -10.92 12.27 1.87
CA CYS A 235 -10.82 11.20 2.86
C CYS A 235 -10.14 9.97 2.27
N SER A 236 -9.06 9.50 2.87
CA SER A 236 -8.28 8.36 2.37
C SER A 236 -7.97 7.36 3.45
N THR A 237 -7.87 6.09 3.06
CA THR A 237 -7.61 5.00 3.98
C THR A 237 -6.13 4.90 4.37
N VAL A 238 -5.88 4.63 5.65
CA VAL A 238 -4.54 4.36 6.19
C VAL A 238 -4.54 3.12 7.05
N THR A 239 -3.39 2.46 7.16
CA THR A 239 -3.18 1.36 8.10
C THR A 239 -2.29 1.86 9.24
N GLU A 240 -2.74 1.65 10.46
CA GLU A 240 -2.00 2.03 11.67
C GLU A 240 -1.02 0.92 12.08
N HIS A 241 0.24 1.28 12.30
CA HIS A 241 1.30 0.36 12.72
C HIS A 241 1.90 0.79 14.05
N HIS A 242 1.83 -0.08 15.06
CA HIS A 242 2.45 0.15 16.37
C HIS A 242 3.86 -0.46 16.50
N HIS A 243 4.38 -1.06 15.43
CA HIS A 243 5.71 -1.65 15.39
C HIS A 243 6.83 -0.60 15.48
N PHE A 244 8.03 -1.06 15.85
CA PHE A 244 9.23 -0.23 15.83
C PHE A 244 9.72 -0.03 14.40
N MET A 245 9.38 1.13 13.82
CA MET A 245 9.70 1.41 12.42
C MET A 245 11.05 2.12 12.30
N LEU A 246 11.82 1.75 11.27
CA LEU A 246 13.09 2.38 10.90
C LEU A 246 12.95 3.01 9.50
N ASN A 247 13.70 4.08 9.23
CA ASN A 247 13.83 4.64 7.88
C ASN A 247 14.91 3.89 7.07
N SER A 248 15.19 4.35 5.84
CA SER A 248 16.21 3.76 4.96
C SER A 248 17.64 3.81 5.50
N ASP A 249 17.92 4.70 6.45
CA ASP A 249 19.22 4.83 7.11
C ASP A 249 19.28 4.05 8.43
N TYR A 250 18.29 3.18 8.69
CA TYR A 250 18.11 2.42 9.92
C TYR A 250 17.92 3.28 11.17
N LEU A 251 17.43 4.52 11.01
CA LEU A 251 17.10 5.43 12.11
C LEU A 251 15.65 5.23 12.56
N PRO A 252 15.35 5.30 13.87
CA PRO A 252 14.02 5.03 14.39
C PRO A 252 13.05 6.15 14.07
N ILE A 253 11.87 5.77 13.56
CA ILE A 253 10.80 6.70 13.17
C ILE A 253 9.93 7.05 14.38
N ASN A 254 9.52 6.05 15.17
CA ASN A 254 8.54 6.20 16.24
C ASN A 254 9.01 5.75 17.62
N HIS A 255 10.29 5.46 17.78
CA HIS A 255 10.89 5.03 19.04
C HIS A 255 12.29 5.65 19.22
N LYS A 256 12.92 5.38 20.36
CA LYS A 256 14.29 5.81 20.67
C LYS A 256 15.15 4.59 21.05
N TRP A 257 16.46 4.76 20.95
CA TRP A 257 17.44 3.74 21.33
C TRP A 257 17.72 3.75 22.84
N GLY A 258 18.22 2.63 23.34
CA GLY A 258 18.78 2.54 24.69
C GLY A 258 17.76 2.78 25.79
N PRO A 259 18.12 3.46 26.89
CA PRO A 259 17.24 3.67 28.05
C PRO A 259 15.93 4.42 27.75
N TRP A 260 15.82 5.07 26.59
CA TRP A 260 14.62 5.78 26.17
C TRP A 260 13.70 4.94 25.27
N HIS A 261 14.03 3.66 25.07
CA HIS A 261 13.20 2.74 24.31
C HIS A 261 11.88 2.48 25.06
N THR A 262 10.77 2.83 24.43
CA THR A 262 9.42 2.61 24.96
C THR A 262 8.91 1.23 24.55
N TYR A 263 8.15 0.57 25.42
CA TYR A 263 7.38 -0.62 25.03
C TYR A 263 6.39 -0.30 23.91
N THR A 264 6.00 -1.32 23.14
CA THR A 264 5.08 -1.21 21.99
C THR A 264 3.72 -0.60 22.34
N GLN A 265 3.26 -0.73 23.59
CA GLN A 265 2.00 -0.11 24.03
C GLN A 265 2.11 1.42 24.18
N GLY A 266 3.33 1.95 24.30
CA GLY A 266 3.61 3.38 24.44
C GLY A 266 4.22 4.03 23.20
N THR A 267 4.42 3.29 22.12
CA THR A 267 4.92 3.86 20.86
C THR A 267 3.83 4.63 20.14
N LYS A 268 4.20 5.78 19.57
CA LYS A 268 3.31 6.49 18.65
C LYS A 268 3.14 5.65 17.38
N PRO A 269 1.92 5.55 16.83
CA PRO A 269 1.69 4.84 15.59
C PRO A 269 2.42 5.50 14.42
N VAL A 270 2.80 4.68 13.46
CA VAL A 270 3.18 5.11 12.10
C VAL A 270 2.06 4.70 11.16
N TYR A 271 1.66 5.61 10.28
CA TYR A 271 0.57 5.36 9.34
C TYR A 271 1.13 5.03 7.96
N GLN A 272 0.65 3.93 7.39
CA GLN A 272 0.88 3.58 5.99
C GLN A 272 -0.32 4.07 5.17
N LEU A 273 -0.06 4.89 4.16
CA LEU A 273 -1.06 5.19 3.14
C LEU A 273 -1.24 3.95 2.26
N ASN A 274 -2.28 3.17 2.52
CA ASN A 274 -2.51 1.86 1.88
C ASN A 274 -3.22 1.96 0.52
N LEU A 275 -3.68 3.15 0.13
CA LEU A 275 -4.32 3.46 -1.14
C LEU A 275 -5.59 2.64 -1.45
N ALA A 276 -6.15 1.91 -0.48
CA ALA A 276 -7.32 1.05 -0.72
C ALA A 276 -8.53 1.84 -1.24
N ALA A 277 -8.77 3.02 -0.69
CA ALA A 277 -9.74 3.98 -1.20
C ALA A 277 -9.36 5.43 -0.89
N SER A 278 -9.72 6.34 -1.79
CA SER A 278 -9.61 7.79 -1.59
C SER A 278 -10.82 8.51 -2.17
N LEU A 279 -11.51 9.27 -1.34
CA LEU A 279 -12.71 10.05 -1.66
C LEU A 279 -12.34 11.53 -1.77
N ILE A 280 -12.57 12.13 -2.92
CA ILE A 280 -12.17 13.51 -3.22
C ILE A 280 -13.05 14.07 -4.33
N ARG A 281 -13.22 15.40 -4.39
CA ARG A 281 -13.94 16.03 -5.52
C ARG A 281 -13.18 15.83 -6.83
N LYS A 282 -13.92 15.60 -7.91
CA LYS A 282 -13.36 15.41 -9.26
C LYS A 282 -12.41 16.53 -9.65
N ARG A 283 -12.83 17.80 -9.48
CA ARG A 283 -11.98 18.97 -9.78
C ARG A 283 -10.67 18.96 -9.00
N THR A 284 -10.74 18.71 -7.69
CA THR A 284 -9.58 18.74 -6.79
C THR A 284 -8.61 17.62 -7.13
N MET A 285 -9.12 16.42 -7.44
CA MET A 285 -8.29 15.31 -7.92
C MET A 285 -7.53 15.66 -9.21
N ALA A 286 -8.19 16.33 -10.15
CA ALA A 286 -7.57 16.73 -11.42
C ALA A 286 -6.57 17.89 -11.28
N GLU A 287 -6.90 18.89 -10.44
CA GLU A 287 -6.07 20.06 -10.15
C GLU A 287 -4.80 19.68 -9.38
N ASN A 288 -4.96 18.92 -8.30
CA ASN A 288 -3.85 18.47 -7.46
C ASN A 288 -3.03 17.39 -8.15
N ARG A 289 -3.57 16.75 -9.19
CA ARG A 289 -2.95 15.60 -9.86
C ARG A 289 -2.63 14.51 -8.84
N TYR A 290 -3.48 14.39 -7.82
CA TYR A 290 -3.29 13.48 -6.72
C TYR A 290 -4.65 12.98 -6.19
N ILE A 291 -4.65 11.86 -5.47
CA ILE A 291 -5.87 11.28 -4.87
C ILE A 291 -6.21 11.91 -3.50
N LEU A 292 -5.34 12.79 -3.00
CA LEU A 292 -5.55 13.58 -1.79
C LEU A 292 -5.85 15.03 -2.15
N GLY A 293 -6.77 15.63 -1.41
CA GLY A 293 -7.00 17.07 -1.43
C GLY A 293 -5.92 17.80 -0.64
N ASP A 294 -6.16 19.07 -0.41
CA ASP A 294 -5.26 19.97 0.31
C ASP A 294 -5.32 19.71 1.82
N MET A 295 -6.47 19.26 2.33
CA MET A 295 -6.71 18.94 3.72
C MET A 295 -7.36 17.56 3.85
N PRO A 296 -6.58 16.47 3.69
CA PRO A 296 -7.11 15.11 3.74
C PRO A 296 -7.39 14.65 5.17
N TYR A 297 -8.55 14.01 5.36
CA TYR A 297 -8.82 13.18 6.52
C TYR A 297 -8.29 11.77 6.27
N PHE A 298 -7.58 11.19 7.24
CA PHE A 298 -7.08 9.83 7.14
C PHE A 298 -7.92 8.89 8.00
N HIS A 299 -8.65 7.98 7.33
CA HIS A 299 -9.50 6.99 7.97
C HIS A 299 -8.72 5.69 8.19
N SER A 300 -8.42 5.35 9.44
CA SER A 300 -7.75 4.10 9.79
C SER A 300 -8.62 2.89 9.48
N ILE A 301 -8.05 1.91 8.78
CA ILE A 301 -8.67 0.61 8.51
C ILE A 301 -7.83 -0.52 9.09
N SER A 302 -8.42 -1.71 9.18
CA SER A 302 -7.70 -2.89 9.69
C SER A 302 -6.54 -3.27 8.78
N PHE A 303 -5.53 -3.95 9.34
CA PHE A 303 -4.41 -4.50 8.57
C PHE A 303 -4.90 -5.36 7.39
N THR A 304 -5.90 -6.21 7.64
CA THR A 304 -6.50 -7.09 6.63
C THR A 304 -7.14 -6.30 5.48
N GLU A 305 -7.91 -5.24 5.78
CA GLU A 305 -8.50 -4.40 4.73
C GLU A 305 -7.44 -3.58 3.97
N GLY A 306 -6.38 -3.17 4.66
CA GLY A 306 -5.26 -2.43 4.08
C GLY A 306 -4.23 -3.27 3.34
N LEU A 307 -4.40 -4.60 3.25
CA LEU A 307 -3.50 -5.48 2.50
C LEU A 307 -3.53 -5.10 1.01
N ASP A 308 -2.36 -4.71 0.47
CA ASP A 308 -2.15 -4.37 -0.93
C ASP A 308 -1.37 -5.50 -1.62
N ILE A 309 -1.85 -5.96 -2.78
CA ILE A 309 -1.26 -7.06 -3.52
C ILE A 309 -0.27 -6.55 -4.55
N ASP A 310 1.00 -6.83 -4.32
CA ASP A 310 2.09 -6.45 -5.21
C ASP A 310 2.98 -7.65 -5.58
N THR A 311 3.05 -8.67 -4.73
CA THR A 311 3.86 -9.88 -4.85
C THR A 311 3.02 -11.15 -4.85
N HIS A 312 3.61 -12.25 -5.31
CA HIS A 312 2.92 -13.55 -5.30
C HIS A 312 2.54 -14.02 -3.90
N GLU A 313 3.36 -13.70 -2.89
CA GLU A 313 3.09 -14.02 -1.49
C GLU A 313 1.87 -13.25 -0.97
N GLU A 314 1.81 -11.93 -1.22
CA GLU A 314 0.65 -11.11 -0.85
C GLU A 314 -0.62 -11.57 -1.58
N PHE A 315 -0.51 -11.99 -2.85
CA PHE A 315 -1.63 -12.54 -3.60
C PHE A 315 -2.18 -13.81 -2.92
N LEU A 316 -1.30 -14.74 -2.56
CA LEU A 316 -1.68 -15.98 -1.86
C LEU A 316 -2.30 -15.70 -0.49
N ILE A 317 -1.67 -14.83 0.31
CA ILE A 317 -2.18 -14.43 1.63
C ILE A 317 -3.56 -13.80 1.49
N ALA A 318 -3.74 -12.89 0.53
CA ALA A 318 -5.02 -12.25 0.27
C ALA A 318 -6.09 -13.26 -0.14
N GLN A 319 -5.77 -14.27 -0.96
CA GLN A 319 -6.72 -15.34 -1.32
C GLN A 319 -7.18 -16.15 -0.10
N LEU A 320 -6.24 -16.52 0.78
CA LEU A 320 -6.55 -17.28 1.99
C LEU A 320 -7.46 -16.48 2.93
N LEU A 321 -7.12 -15.22 3.17
CA LEU A 321 -7.91 -14.31 4.01
C LEU A 321 -9.29 -14.07 3.41
N TYR A 322 -9.37 -13.79 2.11
CA TYR A 322 -10.64 -13.56 1.41
C TYR A 322 -11.54 -14.79 1.48
N ASN A 323 -10.99 -15.99 1.25
CA ASN A 323 -11.72 -17.24 1.35
C ASN A 323 -12.27 -17.49 2.76
N GLN A 324 -11.49 -17.17 3.79
CA GLN A 324 -11.93 -17.29 5.19
C GLN A 324 -13.05 -16.28 5.53
N LEU A 325 -12.98 -15.05 5.01
CA LEU A 325 -14.05 -14.06 5.20
C LEU A 325 -15.36 -14.45 4.48
N MET A 326 -15.27 -15.09 3.32
CA MET A 326 -16.45 -15.53 2.55
C MET A 326 -17.03 -16.86 3.02
N ASN A 327 -16.23 -17.69 3.67
CA ASN A 327 -16.66 -18.97 4.25
C ASN A 327 -16.22 -19.02 5.71
N PRO A 328 -16.82 -18.19 6.59
CA PRO A 328 -16.45 -18.17 7.99
C PRO A 328 -16.76 -19.55 8.57
N ARG A 329 -15.71 -20.35 8.82
CA ARG A 329 -15.86 -21.53 9.65
C ARG A 329 -16.21 -21.01 11.05
N SER A 330 -17.27 -21.55 11.65
CA SER A 330 -17.58 -21.32 13.05
C SER A 330 -16.43 -21.88 13.88
N THR A 331 -15.41 -21.07 14.22
CA THR A 331 -14.58 -21.21 15.43
C THR A 331 -13.46 -20.18 15.41
N LEU A 332 -13.54 -19.24 16.35
CA LEU A 332 -12.62 -19.18 17.49
C LEU A 332 -13.47 -18.71 18.68
N THR A 333 -14.22 -19.64 19.29
CA THR A 333 -14.59 -19.47 20.69
C THR A 333 -13.31 -19.67 21.48
N SER A 334 -12.87 -18.58 22.13
CA SER A 334 -11.71 -18.50 23.02
C SER A 334 -11.68 -19.59 24.08
#